data_AF-A0A6C0CS52-F1
#
_entry.id   AF-A0A6C0CS52-F1
#
_cell.length_a   1.000
_cell.length_b   1.000
_cell.length_c   1.000
_cell.angle_alpha   90.00
_cell.angle_beta   90.00
_cell.angle_gamma   90.00
#
_symmetry.space_group_name_H-M   'P 1'
#
loop_
_entity.id
_entity.type
_entity.pdbx_description
1 polymer ?
#
loop_
_entity_poly.entity_id
_entity_poly.type
_entity_poly.pdbx_seq_one_letter_code
_entity_poly.pdbx_strand_id
1 'polypeptide(L)'
;MMPLYIALVVALVCFILYALDRRMKSEPIEWMSASKLTLLGGLLSGGIAYTVSSPEVVTETVTAAVATVAPAAEAAQEMFVGVPTF
;
A
#
# COMPACT_ATOMS: atom_id res chain seq x y z
N MET A 1 11.51 13.50 -3.77
CA MET A 1 10.62 14.67 -4.01
C MET A 1 9.47 14.35 -4.95
N MET A 2 9.72 13.78 -6.14
CA MET A 2 8.67 13.42 -7.11
C MET A 2 7.50 12.55 -6.58
N PRO A 3 7.72 11.43 -5.83
CA PRO A 3 6.61 10.61 -5.34
C PRO A 3 5.72 11.33 -4.31
N LEU A 4 6.29 12.27 -3.55
CA LEU A 4 5.55 13.07 -2.58
C LEU A 4 4.57 14.03 -3.28
N TYR A 5 5.00 14.68 -4.36
CA TYR A 5 4.12 15.54 -5.15
C TYR A 5 2.97 14.75 -5.79
N ILE A 6 3.25 13.54 -6.29
CA ILE A 6 2.21 12.65 -6.85
C ILE A 6 1.20 12.28 -5.77
N ALA A 7 1.67 11.86 -4.58
CA ALA A 7 0.79 11.52 -3.46
C ALA A 7 -0.12 12.68 -3.05
N LEU A 8 0.41 13.90 -2.96
CA LEU A 8 -0.37 15.09 -2.59
C LEU A 8 -1.41 15.44 -3.65
N VAL A 9 -1.04 15.40 -4.93
CA VAL A 9 -1.98 15.69 -6.03
C VAL A 9 -3.12 14.67 -6.04
N VAL A 10 -2.80 13.37 -5.91
CA VAL A 10 -3.82 12.32 -5.90
C VAL A 10 -4.72 12.41 -4.67
N ALA A 11 -4.16 12.72 -3.49
CA ALA A 11 -4.96 12.96 -2.29
C ALA A 11 -5.99 14.11 -2.53
N LEU A 12 -5.54 15.21 -3.13
CA LEU A 12 -6.39 16.35 -3.46
C LEU A 12 -7.50 15.98 -4.46
N VAL A 13 -7.16 15.21 -5.50
CA VAL A 13 -8.13 14.70 -6.47
C VAL A 13 -9.16 13.78 -5.82
N CYS A 14 -8.73 12.84 -4.96
CA CYS A 14 -9.64 11.97 -4.21
C CYS A 14 -10.63 12.76 -3.34
N PHE A 15 -10.15 13.81 -2.66
CA PHE A 15 -11.02 14.68 -1.86
C PHE A 15 -12.03 15.44 -2.73
N ILE A 16 -11.59 16.00 -3.86
CA ILE A 16 -12.47 16.73 -4.79
C ILE A 16 -13.54 15.79 -5.35
N LEU A 17 -13.17 14.60 -5.81
CA LEU A 17 -14.11 13.62 -6.35
C LEU A 17 -15.14 13.19 -5.29
N TYR A 18 -14.71 13.01 -4.04
CA TYR A 18 -15.60 12.72 -2.93
C TYR A 18 -16.56 13.87 -2.63
N ALA A 19 -16.06 15.10 -2.59
CA ALA A 19 -16.90 16.28 -2.37
C ALA A 19 -17.92 16.46 -3.50
N LEU A 20 -17.52 16.19 -4.75
CA LEU A 20 -18.42 16.20 -5.90
C LEU A 20 -19.49 15.09 -5.79
N ASP A 21 -19.11 13.87 -5.43
CA ASP A 21 -20.05 12.75 -5.23
C ASP A 21 -21.11 13.09 -4.17
N ARG A 22 -20.69 13.64 -3.02
CA ARG A 22 -21.61 14.10 -1.97
C ARG A 22 -22.52 15.22 -2.43
N ARG A 23 -21.97 16.19 -3.17
CA ARG A 23 -22.75 17.30 -3.75
C ARG A 23 -23.80 16.79 -4.74
N MET A 24 -23.48 15.82 -5.59
CA MET A 24 -24.42 15.23 -6.55
C MET A 24 -25.55 14.46 -5.84
N LYS A 25 -25.25 13.84 -4.70
CA LYS A 25 -26.23 13.10 -3.89
C LYS A 25 -27.01 13.97 -2.91
N SER A 26 -26.71 15.28 -2.84
CA SER A 26 -27.28 16.21 -1.84
C SER A 26 -27.11 15.73 -0.40
N GLU A 27 -26.03 15.00 -0.13
CA GLU A 27 -25.71 14.47 1.19
C GLU A 27 -24.65 15.34 1.89
N PRO A 28 -24.67 15.43 3.22
CA PRO A 28 -23.60 16.06 3.97
C PRO A 28 -22.28 15.31 3.78
N ILE A 29 -21.17 16.05 3.90
CA ILE A 29 -19.81 15.50 3.85
C ILE A 29 -19.55 14.69 5.12
N GLU A 30 -19.34 13.38 4.96
CA GLU A 30 -18.87 12.50 6.04
C GLU A 30 -17.35 12.59 6.14
N TRP A 31 -16.86 13.37 7.11
CA TRP A 31 -15.44 13.65 7.30
C TRP A 31 -14.58 12.39 7.50
N MET A 32 -15.13 11.35 8.14
CA MET A 32 -14.43 10.08 8.34
C MET A 32 -14.21 9.31 7.03
N SER A 33 -15.18 9.34 6.12
CA SER A 33 -15.03 8.73 4.79
C SER A 33 -14.09 9.55 3.91
N ALA A 34 -14.22 10.88 3.96
CA ALA A 34 -13.37 11.80 3.20
C ALA A 34 -11.89 11.62 3.56
N SER A 35 -11.57 11.55 4.85
CA SER A 35 -10.19 11.40 5.33
C SER A 35 -9.59 10.06 4.92
N LYS A 36 -10.33 8.95 5.09
CA LYS A 36 -9.88 7.61 4.67
C LYS A 36 -9.60 7.56 3.17
N LEU A 37 -10.51 8.07 2.35
CA LEU A 37 -10.33 8.05 0.89
C LEU A 37 -9.12 8.88 0.46
N THR A 38 -8.96 10.07 1.04
CA THR A 38 -7.87 10.99 0.74
C THR A 38 -6.51 10.41 1.16
N LEU A 39 -6.43 9.87 2.37
CA LEU A 39 -5.20 9.28 2.90
C LEU A 39 -4.81 8.01 2.14
N LEU A 40 -5.75 7.11 1.88
CA LEU A 40 -5.47 5.88 1.15
C LEU A 40 -5.11 6.15 -0.31
N GLY A 41 -5.82 7.07 -0.97
CA GLY A 41 -5.50 7.46 -2.35
C GLY A 41 -4.10 8.07 -2.49
N GLY A 42 -3.74 8.98 -1.59
CA GLY A 42 -2.41 9.58 -1.55
C GLY A 42 -1.31 8.57 -1.22
N LEU A 43 -1.53 7.69 -0.24
CA LEU A 43 -0.53 6.71 0.19
C LEU A 43 -0.30 5.62 -0.87
N LEU A 44 -1.37 5.12 -1.50
CA LEU A 44 -1.26 4.13 -2.58
C LEU A 44 -0.53 4.70 -3.79
N SER A 45 -0.92 5.89 -4.26
CA SER A 45 -0.25 6.52 -5.41
C SER A 45 1.20 6.90 -5.12
N GLY A 46 1.49 7.38 -3.91
CA GLY A 46 2.87 7.64 -3.46
C GLY A 46 3.71 6.37 -3.40
N GLY A 47 3.14 5.27 -2.90
CA GLY A 47 3.76 3.95 -2.87
C GLY A 47 4.07 3.43 -4.27
N ILE A 48 3.10 3.49 -5.20
CA ILE A 48 3.30 3.09 -6.60
C ILE A 48 4.35 3.98 -7.27
N ALA A 49 4.29 5.29 -7.07
CA ALA A 49 5.28 6.21 -7.63
C ALA A 49 6.69 5.92 -7.09
N TYR A 50 6.81 5.55 -5.82
CA TYR A 50 8.07 5.15 -5.20
C TYR A 50 8.61 3.85 -5.80
N THR A 51 7.78 2.82 -5.93
CA THR A 51 8.22 1.52 -6.47
C THR A 51 8.61 1.61 -7.94
N VAL A 52 7.87 2.39 -8.74
CA VAL A 52 8.18 2.63 -10.15
C VAL A 52 9.45 3.46 -10.33
N SER A 53 9.70 4.43 -9.45
CA SER A 53 10.89 5.29 -9.55
C SER A 53 12.17 4.62 -9.04
N SER A 54 12.05 3.63 -8.16
CA SER A 54 13.19 2.99 -7.48
C SER A 54 13.08 1.46 -7.50
N PRO A 55 13.15 0.81 -8.67
CA PRO A 55 12.94 -0.63 -8.80
C PRO A 55 13.97 -1.48 -8.01
N GLU A 56 15.21 -1.00 -7.89
CA GLU A 56 16.31 -1.71 -7.22
C GLU A 56 16.12 -1.81 -5.70
N VAL A 57 15.61 -0.74 -5.08
CA VAL A 57 15.32 -0.69 -3.64
C VAL A 57 14.13 -1.57 -3.27
N VAL A 58 13.17 -1.71 -4.19
CA VAL A 58 12.01 -2.60 -3.98
C VAL A 58 12.44 -4.06 -3.95
N THR A 59 13.36 -4.46 -4.83
CA THR A 59 13.86 -5.84 -4.81
C THR A 59 14.59 -6.18 -3.52
N GLU A 60 15.38 -5.26 -2.96
CA GLU A 60 16.15 -5.47 -1.73
C GLU A 60 15.26 -5.45 -0.47
N THR A 61 14.25 -4.56 -0.43
CA THR A 61 13.28 -4.52 0.67
C THR A 61 12.31 -5.71 0.64
N VAL A 62 11.92 -6.19 -0.54
CA VAL A 62 11.10 -7.40 -0.68
C VAL A 62 11.91 -8.63 -0.31
N THR A 63 13.17 -8.77 -0.74
CA THR A 63 14.00 -9.90 -0.31
C THR A 63 14.29 -9.86 1.19
N ALA A 64 14.52 -8.68 1.78
CA ALA A 64 14.65 -8.55 3.23
C ALA A 64 13.34 -8.89 3.97
N ALA A 65 12.19 -8.46 3.48
CA ALA A 65 10.89 -8.81 4.05
C ALA A 65 10.61 -10.31 3.93
N VAL A 66 10.88 -10.92 2.77
CA VAL A 66 10.77 -12.37 2.57
C VAL A 66 11.73 -13.11 3.49
N ALA A 67 12.97 -12.63 3.69
CA ALA A 67 13.92 -13.23 4.62
C ALA A 67 13.45 -13.17 6.09
N THR A 68 12.65 -12.18 6.47
CA THR A 68 12.04 -12.13 7.82
C THR A 68 10.84 -13.07 7.97
N VAL A 69 10.14 -13.42 6.88
CA VAL A 69 8.96 -14.30 6.88
C VAL A 69 9.33 -15.76 6.60
N ALA A 70 10.38 -16.00 5.81
CA ALA A 70 10.94 -17.31 5.48
C ALA A 70 11.17 -18.23 6.70
N PRO A 71 11.78 -17.78 7.82
CA PRO A 71 12.05 -18.69 8.94
C PRO A 71 10.78 -19.27 9.59
N ALA A 72 9.63 -18.59 9.48
CA ALA A 72 8.35 -19.10 9.97
C ALA A 72 7.68 -20.08 8.99
N ALA A 73 7.90 -19.91 7.68
CA ALA A 73 7.37 -20.80 6.65
C ALA A 73 8.17 -22.11 6.54
N GLU A 74 9.50 -22.03 6.65
CA GLU A 74 10.40 -23.19 6.66
C GLU A 74 10.15 -24.08 7.88
N ALA A 75 10.01 -23.49 9.09
CA ALA A 75 9.67 -24.24 10.30
C ALA A 75 8.31 -24.95 10.23
N ALA A 76 7.35 -24.40 9.50
CA ALA A 76 6.06 -25.04 9.26
C ALA A 76 6.16 -26.17 8.21
N GLN A 77 6.98 -26.02 7.15
CA GLN A 77 7.16 -27.06 6.13
C GLN A 77 7.95 -28.28 6.65
N GLU A 78 8.93 -28.07 7.53
CA GLU A 78 9.66 -29.15 8.23
C GLU A 78 8.73 -30.03 9.08
N MET A 79 7.61 -29.48 9.57
CA MET A 79 6.60 -30.22 10.35
C MET A 79 5.63 -31.06 9.49
N PHE A 80 5.57 -30.86 8.17
CA PHE A 80 4.64 -31.57 7.27
C PHE A 80 5.32 -32.49 6.27
N VAL A 81 6.65 -32.42 6.08
CA VAL A 81 7.37 -33.26 5.11
C VAL A 81 8.42 -34.18 5.74
N GLY A 82 8.48 -34.23 7.09
CA GLY A 82 9.21 -35.23 7.88
C GLY A 82 10.45 -35.77 7.18
N VAL A 83 11.52 -34.96 7.11
CA VAL A 83 12.77 -35.35 6.44
C VAL A 83 13.27 -36.65 7.05
N PRO A 84 13.31 -37.78 6.30
CA PRO A 84 13.88 -39.01 6.82
C PRO A 84 15.40 -38.84 6.88
N THR A 85 15.93 -38.80 8.10
CA THR A 85 17.37 -38.96 8.36
C THR A 85 17.72 -40.44 8.19
N PHE A 86 18.50 -40.76 7.16
CA PHE A 86 19.27 -42.00 7.08
C PHE A 86 20.67 -41.76 7.62
#